data_AF-A0A7L2PTL9-F1
#
_entry.id   AF-A0A7L2PTL9-F1
#
_cell.length_a   1.000
_cell.length_b   1.000
_cell.length_c   1.000
_cell.angle_alpha   90.00
_cell.angle_beta   90.00
_cell.angle_gamma   90.00
#
_symmetry.space_group_name_H-M   'P 1'
#
loop_
_entity.id
_entity.type
_entity.pdbx_description
1 polymer ?
#
loop_
_entity_poly.entity_id
_entity_poly.type
_entity_poly.pdbx_seq_one_letter_code
_entity_poly.pdbx_strand_id
1 'polypeptide(L)'
;KAAGAARGAVLTRRGITLRVLLRDGLLEPGRGVLSIYYLGKKFVGDLGSDGTITWQETGQVFNSPSAWATHCKRLVNPAKKSGCGWASVRYKGQKLDQYKAAWLRKHQPNVPPPEEVGPRSPPPGTPRVGGEVGASPVCPQSLASEGEEEELPEDEEEEAAREGRVAVPEPAAPKKPEERSKKQQGKSLAEPAGTDGGGAGKRLEVKPRVPVRYCTLGTRDSARNPQTLVEVTSFAAINKFQPFNVAISSNVLLLLDFHSHLTRSEVVGYLGGRWDTNTQLLTVLRAFPCRTRLGDAEAAGAVEEPFYHGNPGVESKIAPFWVMPPPEQRPNDYGIPMEVEVTYIQDGFLTNDVVQEMTLLVEFYKGAPDLVKFQELWSQDQTYLDKLKGSLASRTPKDQSFTHVLEQIFSLLK
;
A
#
# COMPACT_ATOMS: atom_id res chain seq x y z
N LYS A 1 -17.53 -26.73 -27.91
CA LYS A 1 -16.60 -25.59 -27.66
C LYS A 1 -17.26 -24.67 -26.63
N ALA A 2 -16.94 -24.86 -25.35
CA ALA A 2 -17.44 -24.03 -24.26
C ALA A 2 -16.47 -22.85 -24.04
N ALA A 3 -16.99 -21.62 -24.08
CA ALA A 3 -16.26 -20.42 -23.70
C ALA A 3 -16.27 -20.31 -22.16
N GLY A 4 -15.08 -20.14 -21.57
CA GLY A 4 -14.88 -20.11 -20.13
C GLY A 4 -15.50 -18.87 -19.47
N ALA A 5 -16.34 -19.10 -18.47
CA ALA A 5 -16.80 -18.07 -17.55
C ALA A 5 -15.63 -17.63 -16.65
N ALA A 6 -15.28 -16.34 -16.69
CA ALA A 6 -14.36 -15.74 -15.74
C ALA A 6 -14.99 -15.76 -14.34
N ARG A 7 -14.37 -16.50 -13.41
CA ARG A 7 -14.78 -16.55 -12.00
C ARG A 7 -14.61 -15.15 -11.38
N GLY A 8 -15.69 -14.67 -10.75
CA GLY A 8 -15.80 -13.31 -10.23
C GLY A 8 -14.81 -12.99 -9.11
N ALA A 9 -14.05 -11.91 -9.30
CA ALA A 9 -13.36 -11.24 -8.22
C ALA A 9 -14.39 -10.62 -7.27
N VAL A 10 -14.26 -10.90 -5.97
CA VAL A 10 -15.07 -10.26 -4.92
C VAL A 10 -14.68 -8.78 -4.87
N LEU A 11 -15.47 -7.93 -5.51
CA LEU A 11 -15.28 -6.48 -5.50
C LEU A 11 -15.63 -5.93 -4.13
N THR A 12 -14.66 -5.27 -3.47
CA THR A 12 -14.90 -4.56 -2.21
C THR A 12 -15.69 -3.27 -2.45
N ARG A 13 -16.26 -2.68 -1.40
CA ARG A 13 -16.94 -1.36 -1.47
C ARG A 13 -16.01 -0.27 -2.04
N ARG A 14 -14.69 -0.41 -2.11
CA ARG A 14 -13.80 0.58 -2.78
C ARG A 14 -13.60 0.33 -4.27
N GLY A 15 -13.83 -0.88 -4.76
CA GLY A 15 -13.70 -1.25 -6.18
C GLY A 15 -14.92 -0.89 -7.05
N ILE A 16 -16.03 -0.44 -6.45
CA ILE A 16 -17.25 -0.08 -7.18
C ILE A 16 -17.15 1.36 -7.65
N THR A 17 -16.92 1.54 -8.94
CA THR A 17 -16.81 2.83 -9.64
C THR A 17 -18.11 3.16 -10.39
N LEU A 18 -18.26 4.41 -10.87
CA LEU A 18 -19.38 4.78 -11.75
C LEU A 18 -19.46 3.87 -12.99
N ARG A 19 -18.30 3.50 -13.54
CA ARG A 19 -18.20 2.59 -14.68
C ARG A 19 -18.74 1.19 -14.36
N VAL A 20 -18.50 0.66 -13.15
CA VAL A 20 -19.07 -0.63 -12.70
C VAL A 20 -20.58 -0.55 -12.64
N LEU A 21 -21.12 0.53 -12.04
CA LEU A 21 -22.57 0.71 -11.92
C LEU A 21 -23.26 0.94 -13.27
N LEU A 22 -22.61 1.65 -14.20
CA LEU A 22 -23.05 1.83 -15.59
C LEU A 22 -23.06 0.51 -16.36
N ARG A 23 -21.95 -0.25 -16.30
CA ARG A 23 -21.81 -1.54 -16.99
C ARG A 23 -22.88 -2.54 -16.54
N ASP A 24 -23.20 -2.55 -15.25
CA ASP A 24 -24.15 -3.49 -14.67
C ASP A 24 -25.60 -2.93 -14.67
N GLY A 25 -25.83 -1.79 -15.34
CA GLY A 25 -27.15 -1.22 -15.62
C GLY A 25 -27.86 -0.56 -14.43
N LEU A 26 -27.15 -0.24 -13.34
CA LEU A 26 -27.72 0.48 -12.21
C LEU A 26 -27.76 2.00 -12.43
N LEU A 27 -26.91 2.50 -13.32
CA LEU A 27 -26.90 3.89 -13.76
C LEU A 27 -27.00 3.93 -15.28
N GLU A 28 -27.56 5.01 -15.79
CA GLU A 28 -27.59 5.31 -17.22
C GLU A 28 -26.90 6.65 -17.49
N PRO A 29 -26.10 6.74 -18.58
CA PRO A 29 -25.55 8.01 -19.03
C PRO A 29 -26.67 8.98 -19.36
N GLY A 30 -26.46 10.26 -19.09
CA GLY A 30 -27.48 11.27 -19.34
C GLY A 30 -27.03 12.67 -18.96
N ARG A 31 -27.71 13.66 -19.53
CA ARG A 31 -27.50 15.07 -19.18
C ARG A 31 -28.24 15.41 -17.89
N GLY A 32 -27.57 16.11 -16.98
CA GLY A 32 -28.14 16.64 -15.74
C GLY A 32 -28.60 15.59 -14.74
N VAL A 33 -28.14 14.34 -14.89
CA VAL A 33 -28.57 13.22 -14.06
C VAL A 33 -27.85 13.17 -12.72
N LEU A 34 -26.74 13.90 -12.56
CA LEU A 34 -26.00 14.02 -11.32
C LEU A 34 -26.19 15.39 -10.68
N SER A 35 -26.27 15.41 -9.34
CA SER A 35 -26.40 16.65 -8.57
C SER A 35 -25.65 16.61 -7.24
N ILE A 36 -25.18 17.77 -6.79
CA ILE A 36 -24.62 17.98 -5.45
C ILE A 36 -25.34 19.17 -4.82
N TYR A 37 -25.79 19.01 -3.58
CA TYR A 37 -26.33 20.10 -2.77
C TYR A 37 -25.34 20.38 -1.64
N TYR A 38 -24.90 21.63 -1.51
CA TYR A 38 -23.95 22.03 -0.48
C TYR A 38 -24.16 23.49 -0.08
N LEU A 39 -24.48 23.73 1.20
CA LEU A 39 -24.72 25.06 1.77
C LEU A 39 -25.66 25.92 0.90
N GLY A 40 -26.84 25.37 0.58
CA GLY A 40 -27.86 26.04 -0.24
C GLY A 40 -27.56 26.13 -1.74
N LYS A 41 -26.38 25.68 -2.20
CA LYS A 41 -26.03 25.68 -3.64
C LYS A 41 -26.21 24.29 -4.25
N LYS A 42 -26.84 24.25 -5.42
CA LYS A 42 -27.01 23.06 -6.25
C LYS A 42 -26.05 23.10 -7.44
N PHE A 43 -25.27 22.04 -7.61
CA PHE A 43 -24.42 21.83 -8.77
C PHE A 43 -24.98 20.67 -9.59
N VAL A 44 -24.97 20.80 -10.92
CA VAL A 44 -25.55 19.81 -11.85
C VAL A 44 -24.49 19.29 -12.81
N GLY A 45 -24.44 17.97 -12.98
CA GLY A 45 -23.47 17.29 -13.84
C GLY A 45 -24.12 16.27 -14.77
N ASP A 46 -23.53 16.13 -15.96
CA ASP A 46 -23.83 15.08 -16.93
C ASP A 46 -23.01 13.84 -16.59
N LEU A 47 -23.59 12.64 -16.75
CA LEU A 47 -22.88 11.37 -16.60
C LEU A 47 -22.56 10.80 -17.99
N GLY A 48 -21.27 10.65 -18.28
CA GLY A 48 -20.77 10.02 -19.50
C GLY A 48 -20.86 8.49 -19.47
N SER A 49 -20.90 7.86 -20.65
CA SER A 49 -20.93 6.39 -20.79
C SER A 49 -19.67 5.69 -20.31
N ASP A 50 -18.57 6.41 -20.18
CA ASP A 50 -17.28 5.93 -19.68
C ASP A 50 -17.11 6.10 -18.16
N GLY A 51 -18.10 6.68 -17.48
CA GLY A 51 -18.09 6.98 -16.05
C GLY A 51 -17.53 8.36 -15.68
N THR A 52 -17.28 9.23 -16.66
CA THR A 52 -16.89 10.63 -16.42
C THR A 52 -18.09 11.51 -16.05
N ILE A 53 -17.83 12.62 -15.37
CA ILE A 53 -18.83 13.60 -14.95
C ILE A 53 -18.49 14.95 -15.59
N THR A 54 -19.39 15.52 -16.36
CA THR A 54 -19.20 16.86 -16.95
C THR A 54 -20.05 17.87 -16.21
N TRP A 55 -19.43 18.86 -15.58
CA TRP A 55 -20.16 19.92 -14.88
C TRP A 55 -20.81 20.87 -15.89
N GLN A 56 -22.12 21.12 -15.76
CA GLN A 56 -22.88 21.85 -16.77
C GLN A 56 -22.54 23.33 -16.87
N GLU A 57 -22.10 23.99 -15.79
CA GLU A 57 -21.87 25.44 -15.81
C GLU A 57 -20.61 25.83 -16.60
N THR A 58 -19.57 24.98 -16.58
CA THR A 58 -18.28 25.29 -17.23
C THR A 58 -17.86 24.28 -18.29
N GLY A 59 -18.56 23.15 -18.39
CA GLY A 59 -18.16 22.02 -19.24
C GLY A 59 -16.94 21.26 -18.74
N GLN A 60 -16.45 21.55 -17.52
CA GLN A 60 -15.29 20.86 -16.96
C GLN A 60 -15.60 19.38 -16.68
N VAL A 61 -14.69 18.51 -17.13
CA VAL A 61 -14.82 17.05 -16.99
C VAL A 61 -14.05 16.56 -15.77
N PHE A 62 -14.70 15.70 -15.00
CA PHE A 62 -14.18 15.03 -13.82
C PHE A 62 -14.24 13.53 -14.03
N ASN A 63 -13.22 12.84 -13.53
CA ASN A 63 -13.04 11.39 -13.66
C ASN A 63 -13.56 10.60 -12.44
N SER A 64 -14.02 11.28 -11.39
CA SER A 64 -14.64 10.63 -10.23
C SER A 64 -15.66 11.52 -9.50
N PRO A 65 -16.66 10.92 -8.81
CA PRO A 65 -17.59 11.66 -7.94
C PRO A 65 -16.89 12.47 -6.84
N SER A 66 -15.78 11.97 -6.30
CA SER A 66 -15.01 12.64 -5.25
C SER A 66 -14.26 13.88 -5.75
N ALA A 67 -13.69 13.81 -6.96
CA ALA A 67 -13.05 14.97 -7.59
C ALA A 67 -14.07 16.07 -7.86
N TRP A 68 -15.23 15.71 -8.44
CA TRP A 68 -16.30 16.66 -8.71
C TRP A 68 -16.87 17.27 -7.42
N ALA A 69 -17.14 16.45 -6.38
CA ALA A 69 -17.66 16.95 -5.11
C ALA A 69 -16.69 17.87 -4.37
N THR A 70 -15.39 17.55 -4.38
CA THR A 70 -14.38 18.42 -3.77
C THR A 70 -14.30 19.75 -4.50
N HIS A 71 -14.37 19.73 -5.83
CA HIS A 71 -14.38 20.94 -6.64
C HIS A 71 -15.59 21.83 -6.31
N CYS A 72 -16.81 21.29 -6.38
CA CYS A 72 -18.03 22.02 -6.06
C CYS A 72 -18.01 22.60 -4.64
N LYS A 73 -17.55 21.82 -3.64
CA LYS A 73 -17.49 22.29 -2.25
C LYS A 73 -16.46 23.40 -2.04
N ARG A 74 -15.32 23.37 -2.74
CA ARG A 74 -14.30 24.43 -2.67
C ARG A 74 -14.76 25.76 -3.27
N LEU A 75 -15.64 25.71 -4.28
CA LEU A 75 -16.26 26.93 -4.82
C LEU A 75 -17.14 27.66 -3.80
N VAL A 76 -17.67 26.93 -2.81
CA VAL A 76 -18.52 27.51 -1.76
C VAL A 76 -17.74 27.79 -0.48
N ASN A 77 -16.82 26.90 -0.10
CA ASN A 77 -15.95 27.06 1.06
C ASN A 77 -14.48 26.74 0.67
N PRO A 78 -13.67 27.76 0.37
CA PRO A 78 -12.27 27.59 -0.05
C PRO A 78 -11.37 26.89 0.97
N ALA A 79 -11.72 26.90 2.27
CA ALA A 79 -10.94 26.24 3.32
C ALA A 79 -11.14 24.71 3.35
N LYS A 80 -12.10 24.16 2.58
CA LYS A 80 -12.44 22.73 2.61
C LYS A 80 -11.43 21.91 1.81
N LYS A 81 -10.62 21.12 2.53
CA LYS A 81 -9.52 20.33 1.94
C LYS A 81 -9.96 18.97 1.36
N SER A 82 -11.06 18.38 1.86
CA SER A 82 -11.55 17.04 1.48
C SER A 82 -13.08 16.94 1.49
N GLY A 83 -13.66 16.03 0.69
CA GLY A 83 -15.09 15.72 0.70
C GLY A 83 -15.39 14.29 0.24
N CYS A 84 -16.33 13.61 0.90
CA CYS A 84 -16.79 12.28 0.51
C CYS A 84 -17.72 12.36 -0.72
N GLY A 85 -17.18 12.10 -1.92
CA GLY A 85 -17.93 12.20 -3.18
C GLY A 85 -19.17 11.30 -3.26
N TRP A 86 -19.07 10.06 -2.78
CA TRP A 86 -20.15 9.07 -2.89
C TRP A 86 -21.36 9.37 -1.99
N ALA A 87 -21.13 9.97 -0.82
CA ALA A 87 -22.19 10.40 0.08
C ALA A 87 -22.83 11.74 -0.33
N SER A 88 -22.12 12.53 -1.13
CA SER A 88 -22.54 13.90 -1.51
C SER A 88 -23.21 13.95 -2.89
N VAL A 89 -22.76 13.13 -3.83
CA VAL A 89 -23.27 13.11 -5.20
C VAL A 89 -24.54 12.26 -5.26
N ARG A 90 -25.59 12.83 -5.87
CA ARG A 90 -26.88 12.18 -6.10
C ARG A 90 -27.07 11.91 -7.58
N TYR A 91 -27.52 10.72 -7.94
CA TYR A 91 -28.02 10.35 -9.27
C TYR A 91 -29.55 10.30 -9.26
N LYS A 92 -30.20 11.08 -10.13
CA LYS A 92 -31.67 11.23 -10.20
C LYS A 92 -32.32 11.40 -8.81
N GLY A 93 -31.69 12.21 -7.94
CA GLY A 93 -32.17 12.53 -6.58
C GLY A 93 -31.69 11.59 -5.45
N GLN A 94 -31.19 10.40 -5.77
CA GLN A 94 -30.72 9.42 -4.78
C GLN A 94 -29.18 9.42 -4.65
N LYS A 95 -28.65 9.27 -3.44
CA LYS A 95 -27.19 9.29 -3.18
C LYS A 95 -26.50 8.11 -3.87
N LEU A 96 -25.35 8.34 -4.50
CA LEU A 96 -24.58 7.28 -5.18
C LEU A 96 -24.19 6.12 -4.24
N ASP A 97 -24.00 6.41 -2.94
CA ASP A 97 -23.71 5.38 -1.95
C ASP A 97 -24.83 4.34 -1.78
N GLN A 98 -26.09 4.72 -2.06
CA GLN A 98 -27.24 3.80 -2.02
C GLN A 98 -27.20 2.82 -3.19
N TYR A 99 -26.89 3.29 -4.40
CA TYR A 99 -26.71 2.41 -5.56
C TYR A 99 -25.57 1.43 -5.36
N LYS A 100 -24.51 1.88 -4.69
CA LYS A 100 -23.35 1.05 -4.33
C LYS A 100 -23.70 -0.04 -3.32
N ALA A 101 -24.48 0.28 -2.30
CA ALA A 101 -24.99 -0.68 -1.32
C ALA A 101 -25.95 -1.69 -1.96
N ALA A 102 -26.84 -1.24 -2.86
CA ALA A 102 -27.74 -2.10 -3.61
C ALA A 102 -26.98 -3.08 -4.51
N TRP A 103 -25.93 -2.61 -5.20
CA TRP A 103 -25.05 -3.45 -6.01
C TRP A 103 -24.36 -4.55 -5.19
N LEU A 104 -23.84 -4.19 -4.01
CA LEU A 104 -23.19 -5.13 -3.08
C LEU A 104 -24.15 -6.22 -2.60
N ARG A 105 -25.35 -5.83 -2.14
CA ARG A 105 -26.40 -6.78 -1.73
C ARG A 105 -26.76 -7.80 -2.81
N LYS A 106 -26.81 -7.36 -4.08
CA LYS A 106 -27.16 -8.22 -5.22
C LYS A 106 -26.04 -9.20 -5.60
N HIS A 107 -24.78 -8.81 -5.42
CA HIS A 107 -23.62 -9.61 -5.83
C HIS A 107 -22.95 -10.37 -4.66
N GLN A 108 -23.36 -10.11 -3.41
CA GLN A 108 -22.90 -10.82 -2.20
C GLN A 108 -24.08 -11.06 -1.23
N PRO A 109 -24.99 -12.01 -1.52
CA PRO A 109 -26.22 -12.18 -0.74
C PRO A 109 -26.06 -12.82 0.66
N ASN A 110 -24.84 -13.02 1.18
CA ASN A 110 -24.62 -13.80 2.41
C ASN A 110 -23.80 -13.11 3.51
N VAL A 111 -23.91 -11.78 3.64
CA VAL A 111 -23.37 -11.04 4.80
C VAL A 111 -24.55 -10.62 5.68
N PRO A 112 -24.67 -11.11 6.92
CA PRO A 112 -25.76 -10.69 7.82
C PRO A 112 -25.60 -9.20 8.20
N PRO A 113 -26.71 -8.46 8.37
CA PRO A 113 -26.67 -7.08 8.83
C PRO A 113 -26.11 -7.02 10.27
N PRO A 114 -25.46 -5.91 10.66
CA PRO A 114 -25.07 -5.70 12.06
C PRO A 114 -26.35 -5.61 12.91
N GLU A 115 -26.46 -6.45 13.94
CA GLU A 115 -27.55 -6.40 14.91
C GLU A 115 -27.46 -5.11 15.74
N GLU A 116 -28.54 -4.33 15.78
CA GLU A 116 -28.75 -3.31 16.80
C GLU A 116 -28.97 -4.00 18.15
N VAL A 117 -27.96 -3.94 19.02
CA VAL A 117 -28.05 -4.50 20.37
C VAL A 117 -28.79 -3.51 21.28
N GLY A 118 -30.10 -3.71 21.44
CA GLY A 118 -30.85 -3.14 22.57
C GLY A 118 -30.40 -3.75 23.92
N PRO A 119 -30.57 -3.04 25.05
CA PRO A 119 -29.95 -3.43 26.32
C PRO A 119 -30.66 -4.65 26.92
N ARG A 120 -29.94 -5.77 27.06
CA ARG A 120 -30.39 -6.94 27.83
C ARG A 120 -29.80 -6.94 29.24
N SER A 121 -30.67 -7.17 30.22
CA SER A 121 -30.43 -7.27 31.66
C SER A 121 -29.52 -8.45 32.03
N PRO A 122 -28.79 -8.40 33.17
CA PRO A 122 -27.87 -9.47 33.56
C PRO A 122 -28.60 -10.64 34.26
N PRO A 123 -28.09 -11.89 34.17
CA PRO A 123 -28.65 -13.04 34.88
C PRO A 123 -28.10 -13.16 36.33
N PRO A 124 -28.79 -13.91 37.21
CA PRO A 124 -28.54 -13.92 38.65
C PRO A 124 -27.41 -14.91 39.04
N GLY A 125 -26.69 -14.56 40.12
CA GLY A 125 -25.46 -15.21 40.56
C GLY A 125 -25.60 -16.42 41.49
N THR A 126 -24.47 -16.77 42.12
CA THR A 126 -24.20 -17.44 43.43
C THR A 126 -22.84 -18.19 43.35
N PRO A 127 -22.17 -18.59 44.46
CA PRO A 127 -21.82 -17.84 45.69
C PRO A 127 -20.33 -18.02 46.16
N ARG A 128 -19.88 -17.12 47.07
CA ARG A 128 -18.86 -17.20 48.19
C ARG A 128 -17.54 -18.02 48.01
N VAL A 129 -16.35 -17.53 48.39
CA VAL A 129 -15.72 -17.35 49.74
C VAL A 129 -14.40 -16.58 49.47
N GLY A 130 -13.93 -15.52 50.14
CA GLY A 130 -13.62 -15.28 51.56
C GLY A 130 -12.09 -15.22 51.76
N GLY A 131 -11.51 -14.04 52.08
CA GLY A 131 -10.10 -13.87 52.48
C GLY A 131 -9.52 -12.46 52.26
N GLU A 132 -9.39 -11.69 53.35
CA GLU A 132 -8.67 -10.40 53.43
C GLU A 132 -7.14 -10.60 53.50
N VAL A 133 -6.32 -9.75 52.85
CA VAL A 133 -5.49 -8.67 53.44
C VAL A 133 -4.52 -8.05 52.42
N GLY A 134 -4.39 -6.70 52.42
CA GLY A 134 -3.09 -6.01 52.32
C GLY A 134 -2.64 -5.35 51.00
N ALA A 135 -2.90 -4.04 50.89
CA ALA A 135 -2.09 -2.97 50.28
C ALA A 135 -1.82 -2.90 48.73
N SER A 136 -2.44 -1.86 48.13
CA SER A 136 -2.06 -0.94 47.02
C SER A 136 -0.93 -1.32 46.02
N PRO A 137 -1.12 -1.05 44.70
CA PRO A 137 -1.10 0.32 44.20
C PRO A 137 -2.14 0.71 43.12
N VAL A 138 -2.60 1.96 43.24
CA VAL A 138 -2.82 2.98 42.18
C VAL A 138 -3.48 2.53 40.86
N CYS A 139 -4.78 2.84 40.70
CA CYS A 139 -5.47 2.91 39.41
C CYS A 139 -5.16 4.24 38.69
N PRO A 140 -4.91 4.23 37.37
CA PRO A 140 -5.11 5.39 36.52
C PRO A 140 -6.62 5.59 36.28
N GLN A 141 -7.04 6.85 36.34
CA GLN A 141 -8.38 7.31 36.05
C GLN A 141 -8.78 6.97 34.62
N SER A 142 -9.97 6.38 34.50
CA SER A 142 -10.84 6.43 33.32
C SER A 142 -11.14 7.88 32.99
N LEU A 143 -10.88 8.32 31.75
CA LEU A 143 -11.55 9.48 31.15
C LEU A 143 -11.77 9.29 29.64
N ALA A 144 -13.06 9.29 29.29
CA ALA A 144 -13.72 9.80 28.08
C ALA A 144 -13.29 9.22 26.71
N SER A 145 -14.13 8.38 26.09
CA SER A 145 -15.36 8.73 25.35
C SER A 145 -15.06 9.28 23.97
N GLU A 146 -15.43 8.45 22.99
CA GLU A 146 -15.36 8.64 21.56
C GLU A 146 -16.18 9.88 21.16
N GLY A 147 -15.59 10.74 20.32
CA GLY A 147 -16.26 11.86 19.69
C GLY A 147 -16.86 11.41 18.37
N GLU A 148 -18.12 10.98 18.41
CA GLU A 148 -18.98 10.91 17.25
C GLU A 148 -19.41 12.35 16.90
N GLU A 149 -18.91 12.88 15.78
CA GLU A 149 -19.45 14.12 15.22
C GLU A 149 -20.74 13.77 14.45
N GLU A 150 -21.88 13.82 15.16
CA GLU A 150 -23.21 13.87 14.55
C GLU A 150 -23.37 15.19 13.77
N GLU A 151 -23.37 15.13 12.43
CA GLU A 151 -23.90 16.23 11.61
C GLU A 151 -25.44 16.15 11.59
N LEU A 152 -26.08 17.16 12.18
CA LEU A 152 -27.53 17.38 12.19
C LEU A 152 -28.11 17.51 10.75
N PRO A 153 -29.35 17.06 10.51
CA PRO A 153 -30.06 17.37 9.27
C PRO A 153 -30.67 18.77 9.37
N GLU A 154 -30.37 19.65 8.41
CA GLU A 154 -31.05 20.94 8.27
C GLU A 154 -31.90 20.96 7.01
N ASP A 155 -33.15 21.35 7.21
CA ASP A 155 -34.27 21.31 6.28
C ASP A 155 -34.14 22.24 5.07
N GLU A 156 -34.88 21.88 4.02
CA GLU A 156 -34.97 22.56 2.73
C GLU A 156 -35.90 23.78 2.81
N GLU A 157 -35.47 24.92 2.27
CA GLU A 157 -36.41 25.94 1.78
C GLU A 157 -35.84 26.69 0.55
N GLU A 158 -36.73 26.85 -0.44
CA GLU A 158 -36.57 27.37 -1.78
C GLU A 158 -36.94 28.86 -1.80
N GLU A 159 -36.16 29.73 -2.47
CA GLU A 159 -36.65 31.03 -2.96
C GLU A 159 -35.68 31.66 -3.99
N ALA A 160 -36.23 32.48 -4.88
CA ALA A 160 -35.74 32.75 -6.21
C ALA A 160 -35.23 34.20 -6.43
N ALA A 161 -34.31 34.33 -7.40
CA ALA A 161 -34.07 35.48 -8.29
C ALA A 161 -33.50 36.82 -7.73
N ARG A 162 -32.40 37.32 -8.33
CA ARG A 162 -32.37 38.44 -9.31
C ARG A 162 -30.95 39.01 -9.55
N GLU A 163 -30.81 39.63 -10.72
CA GLU A 163 -29.62 40.02 -11.50
C GLU A 163 -28.83 41.27 -11.01
N GLY A 164 -27.60 41.44 -11.52
CA GLY A 164 -26.90 42.73 -11.57
C GLY A 164 -25.49 42.68 -12.21
N ARG A 165 -25.33 43.27 -13.41
CA ARG A 165 -24.08 43.50 -14.18
C ARG A 165 -23.22 44.64 -13.52
N VAL A 166 -21.91 44.85 -13.75
CA VAL A 166 -21.25 45.48 -14.93
C VAL A 166 -19.70 45.63 -14.72
N ALA A 167 -18.94 45.42 -15.81
CA ALA A 167 -17.66 45.99 -16.34
C ALA A 167 -16.26 45.98 -15.65
N VAL A 168 -15.26 45.77 -16.54
CA VAL A 168 -13.77 45.83 -16.45
C VAL A 168 -13.27 47.25 -16.87
N PRO A 169 -12.00 47.65 -16.65
CA PRO A 169 -10.98 47.50 -17.73
C PRO A 169 -9.51 47.23 -17.27
N GLU A 170 -8.70 46.71 -18.22
CA GLU A 170 -7.21 46.60 -18.25
C GLU A 170 -6.58 47.87 -18.88
N PRO A 171 -5.23 48.12 -18.90
CA PRO A 171 -4.37 47.54 -19.98
C PRO A 171 -2.82 47.40 -19.75
N ALA A 172 -2.22 46.48 -20.52
CA ALA A 172 -1.01 46.58 -21.39
C ALA A 172 0.46 46.44 -20.91
N ALA A 173 1.23 45.66 -21.71
CA ALA A 173 2.70 45.44 -21.73
C ALA A 173 3.43 46.33 -22.79
N PRO A 174 4.80 46.33 -22.88
CA PRO A 174 5.45 45.68 -24.04
C PRO A 174 6.93 45.17 -23.92
N LYS A 175 7.21 44.09 -24.70
CA LYS A 175 8.32 43.76 -25.66
C LYS A 175 9.80 43.44 -25.26
N LYS A 176 10.31 42.40 -25.97
CA LYS A 176 11.68 41.77 -26.05
C LYS A 176 12.71 42.58 -26.88
N PRO A 177 13.98 42.11 -26.98
CA PRO A 177 14.43 41.52 -28.27
C PRO A 177 15.34 40.27 -28.18
N GLU A 178 15.49 39.60 -29.34
CA GLU A 178 16.34 38.43 -29.66
C GLU A 178 17.80 38.80 -30.00
N GLU A 179 18.74 37.84 -29.90
CA GLU A 179 19.87 37.75 -30.85
C GLU A 179 20.42 36.31 -31.00
N ARG A 180 21.00 36.04 -32.18
CA ARG A 180 21.38 34.74 -32.76
C ARG A 180 22.82 34.83 -33.31
N SER A 181 23.67 33.81 -33.11
CA SER A 181 24.92 33.42 -33.86
C SER A 181 25.97 32.83 -32.89
N LYS A 182 26.94 31.94 -33.18
CA LYS A 182 27.48 31.25 -34.38
C LYS A 182 28.39 30.07 -33.93
N LYS A 183 28.65 29.15 -34.87
CA LYS A 183 29.54 27.95 -34.92
C LYS A 183 31.03 28.12 -34.53
N GLN A 184 31.67 27.00 -34.11
CA GLN A 184 33.04 26.51 -34.44
C GLN A 184 33.08 24.98 -34.14
N GLN A 185 33.20 24.02 -35.09
CA GLN A 185 34.35 23.43 -35.83
C GLN A 185 35.55 22.95 -34.95
N GLY A 186 36.12 21.73 -35.08
CA GLY A 186 35.90 20.60 -36.00
C GLY A 186 36.93 19.43 -35.87
N LYS A 187 36.78 18.42 -36.76
CA LYS A 187 37.75 17.37 -37.24
C LYS A 187 38.28 16.31 -36.23
N SER A 188 38.54 15.03 -36.56
CA SER A 188 38.72 14.27 -37.82
C SER A 188 38.41 12.76 -37.68
N LEU A 189 38.32 12.08 -38.83
CA LEU A 189 38.14 10.63 -39.05
C LEU A 189 39.34 9.76 -38.64
N ALA A 190 39.08 8.47 -38.33
CA ALA A 190 39.70 7.29 -38.96
C ALA A 190 39.13 5.96 -38.38
N GLU A 191 38.61 5.08 -39.23
CA GLU A 191 38.59 3.63 -38.99
C GLU A 191 39.97 3.03 -39.35
N PRO A 192 40.30 1.84 -38.81
CA PRO A 192 40.40 0.72 -39.73
C PRO A 192 39.82 -0.60 -39.19
N ALA A 193 39.41 -1.45 -40.13
CA ALA A 193 38.96 -2.82 -39.94
C ALA A 193 40.13 -3.78 -39.58
N GLY A 194 39.82 -4.86 -38.87
CA GLY A 194 40.63 -6.08 -38.91
C GLY A 194 40.61 -6.99 -37.69
N THR A 195 40.20 -8.24 -37.94
CA THR A 195 40.60 -9.52 -37.31
C THR A 195 39.93 -10.04 -36.03
N ASP A 196 39.51 -11.29 -36.22
CA ASP A 196 38.96 -12.32 -35.35
C ASP A 196 39.92 -12.74 -34.22
N GLY A 197 39.36 -13.27 -33.12
CA GLY A 197 40.14 -13.75 -31.98
C GLY A 197 39.30 -13.90 -30.72
N GLY A 198 38.90 -15.13 -30.43
CA GLY A 198 38.11 -15.51 -29.24
C GLY A 198 38.75 -15.09 -27.92
N GLY A 199 37.89 -14.79 -26.94
CA GLY A 199 38.31 -14.45 -25.59
C GLY A 199 37.15 -14.55 -24.63
N ALA A 200 37.25 -15.56 -23.76
CA ALA A 200 36.72 -15.70 -22.40
C ALA A 200 35.50 -14.84 -22.02
N GLY A 201 34.46 -15.53 -21.52
CA GLY A 201 33.27 -14.92 -20.96
C GLY A 201 33.60 -13.66 -20.17
N LYS A 202 33.18 -12.52 -20.71
CA LYS A 202 33.24 -11.25 -20.01
C LYS A 202 32.32 -11.41 -18.81
N ARG A 203 32.91 -11.71 -17.66
CA ARG A 203 32.34 -11.39 -16.35
C ARG A 203 31.88 -9.94 -16.48
N LEU A 204 30.57 -9.74 -16.57
CA LEU A 204 29.99 -8.41 -16.62
C LEU A 204 30.52 -7.69 -15.39
N GLU A 205 31.35 -6.66 -15.58
CA GLU A 205 31.72 -5.77 -14.48
C GLU A 205 30.43 -5.08 -14.02
N VAL A 206 29.82 -5.64 -12.98
CA VAL A 206 28.65 -5.06 -12.34
C VAL A 206 29.15 -3.86 -11.56
N LYS A 207 29.11 -2.68 -12.20
CA LYS A 207 29.31 -1.42 -11.49
C LYS A 207 28.21 -1.31 -10.41
N PRO A 208 28.57 -0.96 -9.16
CA PRO A 208 27.60 -0.79 -8.09
C PRO A 208 26.56 0.25 -8.51
N ARG A 209 25.28 -0.09 -8.32
CA ARG A 209 24.18 0.72 -8.83
C ARG A 209 23.81 1.75 -7.76
N VAL A 210 24.03 3.02 -8.06
CA VAL A 210 23.63 4.11 -7.17
C VAL A 210 22.11 4.32 -7.27
N PRO A 211 21.35 4.19 -6.17
CA PRO A 211 19.93 4.53 -6.15
C PRO A 211 19.69 5.99 -6.56
N VAL A 212 18.63 6.24 -7.31
CA VAL A 212 18.25 7.60 -7.72
C VAL A 212 16.98 8.05 -7.02
N ARG A 213 16.87 9.35 -6.76
CA ARG A 213 15.63 9.96 -6.24
C ARG A 213 14.53 9.90 -7.30
N TYR A 214 13.30 9.61 -6.87
CA TYR A 214 12.13 9.53 -7.76
C TYR A 214 11.97 10.78 -8.66
N CYS A 215 12.24 11.99 -8.14
CA CYS A 215 12.13 13.24 -8.90
C CYS A 215 13.02 13.31 -10.16
N THR A 216 14.03 12.45 -10.27
CA THR A 216 14.95 12.37 -11.43
C THR A 216 14.45 11.43 -12.53
N LEU A 217 13.39 10.66 -12.28
CA LEU A 217 12.88 9.67 -13.24
C LEU A 217 12.07 10.31 -14.37
N GLY A 218 11.27 11.34 -14.07
CA GLY A 218 10.34 11.93 -15.04
C GLY A 218 9.35 10.90 -15.62
N THR A 219 8.94 11.13 -16.86
CA THR A 219 8.01 10.25 -17.60
C THR A 219 8.68 8.92 -17.99
N ARG A 220 7.88 7.86 -18.15
CA ARG A 220 8.37 6.56 -18.61
C ARG A 220 9.08 6.67 -19.95
N ASP A 221 10.27 6.10 -20.01
CA ASP A 221 11.12 6.06 -21.19
C ASP A 221 11.59 4.62 -21.41
N SER A 222 11.35 4.09 -22.61
CA SER A 222 11.75 2.73 -22.98
C SER A 222 13.28 2.58 -23.09
N ALA A 223 14.00 3.68 -23.25
CA ALA A 223 15.47 3.69 -23.25
C ALA A 223 16.07 3.63 -21.84
N ARG A 224 15.27 3.88 -20.79
CA ARG A 224 15.74 3.81 -19.41
C ARG A 224 15.95 2.35 -19.01
N ASN A 225 17.07 2.09 -18.35
CA ASN A 225 17.39 0.77 -17.84
C ASN A 225 16.27 0.28 -16.87
N PRO A 226 15.63 -0.87 -17.12
CA PRO A 226 14.58 -1.40 -16.25
C PRO A 226 15.07 -1.79 -14.86
N GLN A 227 16.39 -1.87 -14.66
CA GLN A 227 17.03 -2.20 -13.40
C GLN A 227 17.57 -0.96 -12.66
N THR A 228 17.15 0.25 -13.06
CA THR A 228 17.43 1.48 -12.30
C THR A 228 16.77 1.40 -10.93
N LEU A 229 17.57 1.63 -9.90
CA LEU A 229 17.11 1.60 -8.51
C LEU A 229 16.60 2.97 -8.09
N VAL A 230 15.54 2.95 -7.28
CA VAL A 230 14.84 4.15 -6.87
C VAL A 230 14.77 4.17 -5.36
N GLU A 231 15.19 5.28 -4.76
CA GLU A 231 15.08 5.49 -3.32
C GLU A 231 13.61 5.49 -2.88
N VAL A 232 13.35 4.82 -1.76
CA VAL A 232 12.03 4.82 -1.14
C VAL A 232 11.77 6.19 -0.50
N THR A 233 10.57 6.73 -0.71
CA THR A 233 10.16 8.05 -0.23
C THR A 233 9.17 7.93 0.93
N SER A 234 9.27 8.75 1.97
CA SER A 234 8.26 8.76 3.04
C SER A 234 7.00 9.52 2.60
N PHE A 235 5.83 9.14 3.13
CA PHE A 235 4.56 9.83 2.82
C PHE A 235 4.60 11.31 3.22
N ALA A 236 5.20 11.62 4.37
CA ALA A 236 5.37 12.99 4.86
C ALA A 236 6.22 13.86 3.91
N ALA A 237 7.26 13.30 3.28
CA ALA A 237 8.13 14.04 2.36
C ALA A 237 7.39 14.59 1.12
N ILE A 238 6.24 14.01 0.77
CA ILE A 238 5.38 14.47 -0.33
C ILE A 238 4.04 15.04 0.16
N ASN A 239 3.95 15.42 1.44
CA ASN A 239 2.74 15.94 2.08
C ASN A 239 1.50 15.04 1.89
N LYS A 240 1.70 13.72 1.95
CA LYS A 240 0.63 12.71 1.92
C LYS A 240 0.63 11.91 3.21
N PHE A 241 -0.47 11.19 3.42
CA PHE A 241 -0.60 10.20 4.48
C PHE A 241 -0.54 8.80 3.89
N GLN A 242 -0.05 7.85 4.68
CA GLN A 242 -0.16 6.44 4.35
C GLN A 242 -1.65 6.08 4.21
N PRO A 243 -2.09 5.50 3.09
CA PRO A 243 -3.51 5.32 2.79
C PRO A 243 -4.20 4.23 3.60
N PHE A 244 -3.45 3.39 4.32
CA PHE A 244 -3.94 2.30 5.15
C PHE A 244 -2.89 1.91 6.19
N ASN A 245 -3.32 1.33 7.30
CA ASN A 245 -2.40 0.83 8.32
C ASN A 245 -1.96 -0.60 7.99
N VAL A 246 -0.73 -0.95 8.34
CA VAL A 246 -0.21 -2.31 8.21
C VAL A 246 0.22 -2.79 9.58
N ALA A 247 -0.25 -3.98 9.96
CA ALA A 247 0.21 -4.67 11.15
C ALA A 247 0.73 -6.06 10.79
N ILE A 248 1.86 -6.48 11.37
CA ILE A 248 2.49 -7.78 11.06
C ILE A 248 2.73 -8.54 12.36
N SER A 249 2.29 -9.80 12.37
CA SER A 249 2.55 -10.74 13.48
C SER A 249 4.04 -11.10 13.58
N SER A 250 4.55 -11.16 14.81
CA SER A 250 5.94 -11.54 15.11
C SER A 250 6.31 -12.93 14.57
N ASN A 251 5.37 -13.88 14.59
CA ASN A 251 5.54 -15.21 13.99
C ASN A 251 5.81 -15.15 12.48
N VAL A 252 5.21 -14.20 11.77
CA VAL A 252 5.47 -13.95 10.33
C VAL A 252 6.89 -13.43 10.15
N LEU A 253 7.29 -12.43 10.94
CA LEU A 253 8.62 -11.84 10.86
C LEU A 253 9.72 -12.86 11.19
N LEU A 254 9.47 -13.74 12.15
CA LEU A 254 10.38 -14.83 12.51
C LEU A 254 10.58 -15.81 11.36
N LEU A 255 9.50 -16.24 10.71
CA LEU A 255 9.59 -17.18 9.59
C LEU A 255 10.27 -16.54 8.35
N LEU A 256 9.96 -15.28 8.05
CA LEU A 256 10.62 -14.54 6.96
C LEU A 256 12.12 -14.42 7.21
N ASP A 257 12.50 -14.03 8.43
CA ASP A 257 13.91 -13.89 8.82
C ASP A 257 14.67 -15.20 8.75
N PHE A 258 14.06 -16.27 9.28
CA PHE A 258 14.63 -17.60 9.26
C PHE A 258 14.88 -18.03 7.81
N HIS A 259 13.90 -17.88 6.92
CA HIS A 259 14.04 -18.24 5.51
C HIS A 259 15.18 -17.47 4.83
N SER A 260 15.25 -16.15 5.03
CA SER A 260 16.31 -15.31 4.45
C SER A 260 17.71 -15.66 4.95
N HIS A 261 17.84 -16.29 6.12
CA HIS A 261 19.14 -16.73 6.65
C HIS A 261 19.62 -18.09 6.12
N LEU A 262 18.74 -18.89 5.50
CA LEU A 262 19.12 -20.24 5.04
C LEU A 262 19.96 -20.23 3.78
N THR A 263 19.91 -19.18 2.96
CA THR A 263 20.61 -19.12 1.68
C THR A 263 21.31 -17.79 1.48
N ARG A 264 22.35 -17.77 0.65
CA ARG A 264 22.99 -16.55 0.14
C ARG A 264 22.32 -15.99 -1.12
N SER A 265 21.17 -16.54 -1.50
CA SER A 265 20.40 -16.16 -2.68
C SER A 265 19.06 -15.54 -2.31
N GLU A 266 18.48 -14.80 -3.24
CA GLU A 266 17.15 -14.20 -3.06
C GLU A 266 16.11 -15.28 -2.73
N VAL A 267 15.29 -14.99 -1.72
CA VAL A 267 14.15 -15.81 -1.34
C VAL A 267 12.85 -15.11 -1.69
N VAL A 268 11.82 -15.89 -1.99
CA VAL A 268 10.48 -15.38 -2.28
C VAL A 268 9.44 -16.15 -1.49
N GLY A 269 8.27 -15.54 -1.32
CA GLY A 269 7.16 -16.12 -0.57
C GLY A 269 5.89 -15.30 -0.70
N TYR A 270 4.82 -15.82 -0.11
CA TYR A 270 3.54 -15.13 -0.02
C TYR A 270 3.25 -14.72 1.42
N LEU A 271 2.56 -13.60 1.58
CA LEU A 271 2.04 -13.14 2.87
C LEU A 271 0.52 -13.30 2.90
N GLY A 272 0.03 -13.91 3.96
CA GLY A 272 -1.40 -14.15 4.20
C GLY A 272 -1.90 -13.33 5.38
N GLY A 273 -3.13 -12.85 5.30
CA GLY A 273 -3.68 -11.94 6.30
C GLY A 273 -5.14 -11.60 6.09
N ARG A 274 -5.60 -10.59 6.82
CA ARG A 274 -6.95 -10.03 6.71
C ARG A 274 -6.90 -8.54 6.42
N TRP A 275 -7.92 -8.07 5.72
CA TRP A 275 -8.16 -6.67 5.49
C TRP A 275 -9.44 -6.24 6.20
N ASP A 276 -9.34 -5.23 7.05
CA ASP A 276 -10.50 -4.59 7.66
C ASP A 276 -10.83 -3.29 6.90
N THR A 277 -12.01 -3.25 6.30
CA THR A 277 -12.48 -2.08 5.54
C THR A 277 -12.85 -0.89 6.41
N ASN A 278 -13.22 -1.11 7.66
CA ASN A 278 -13.69 -0.08 8.59
C ASN A 278 -12.49 0.70 9.13
N THR A 279 -11.48 -0.01 9.62
CA THR A 279 -10.26 0.57 10.19
C THR A 279 -9.17 0.82 9.15
N GLN A 280 -9.35 0.33 7.91
CA GLN A 280 -8.34 0.35 6.85
C GLN A 280 -7.03 -0.33 7.28
N LEU A 281 -7.13 -1.42 8.01
CA LEU A 281 -6.00 -2.15 8.55
C LEU A 281 -5.76 -3.44 7.76
N LEU A 282 -4.58 -3.56 7.17
CA LEU A 282 -4.04 -4.82 6.67
C LEU A 282 -3.29 -5.51 7.81
N THR A 283 -3.81 -6.64 8.29
CA THR A 283 -3.11 -7.47 9.28
C THR A 283 -2.51 -8.69 8.61
N VAL A 284 -1.19 -8.78 8.57
CA VAL A 284 -0.43 -9.93 8.08
C VAL A 284 -0.24 -10.94 9.22
N LEU A 285 -0.73 -12.16 9.02
CA LEU A 285 -0.85 -13.19 10.05
C LEU A 285 -0.11 -14.49 9.69
N ARG A 286 0.25 -14.68 8.42
CA ARG A 286 0.93 -15.89 7.92
C ARG A 286 1.98 -15.50 6.89
N ALA A 287 3.08 -16.23 6.85
CA ALA A 287 4.01 -16.27 5.73
C ALA A 287 4.01 -17.67 5.13
N PHE A 288 4.17 -17.74 3.81
CA PHE A 288 4.29 -18.98 3.05
C PHE A 288 5.57 -18.89 2.20
N PRO A 289 6.72 -19.29 2.77
CA PRO A 289 7.98 -19.41 2.06
C PRO A 289 7.84 -20.24 0.79
N CYS A 290 8.27 -19.71 -0.35
CA CYS A 290 8.38 -20.51 -1.56
C CYS A 290 9.68 -21.30 -1.52
N ARG A 291 9.56 -22.62 -1.53
CA ARG A 291 10.68 -23.57 -1.65
C ARG A 291 11.14 -23.67 -3.09
N THR A 292 11.65 -22.57 -3.61
CA THR A 292 12.23 -22.46 -4.95
C THR A 292 13.61 -21.81 -4.85
N ARG A 293 14.48 -22.10 -5.81
CA ARG A 293 15.81 -21.53 -5.88
C ARG A 293 15.82 -20.50 -7.01
N LEU A 294 16.00 -19.24 -6.66
CA LEU A 294 16.33 -18.19 -7.64
C LEU A 294 17.85 -18.32 -7.87
N GLY A 295 18.20 -19.09 -8.90
CA GLY A 295 19.45 -19.85 -8.97
C GLY A 295 20.69 -19.11 -9.45
N ASP A 296 20.93 -17.87 -9.03
CA ASP A 296 22.17 -17.17 -9.35
C ASP A 296 22.68 -16.40 -8.12
N ALA A 297 23.63 -16.99 -7.40
CA ALA A 297 24.25 -16.39 -6.23
C ALA A 297 25.07 -15.13 -6.57
N GLU A 298 25.61 -15.04 -7.79
CA GLU A 298 26.28 -13.83 -8.26
C GLU A 298 25.25 -12.72 -8.54
N ALA A 299 24.12 -13.06 -9.16
CA ALA A 299 23.02 -12.13 -9.36
C ALA A 299 22.35 -11.73 -8.05
N ALA A 300 22.21 -12.63 -7.07
CA ALA A 300 21.67 -12.31 -5.76
C ALA A 300 22.51 -11.23 -5.06
N GLY A 301 23.84 -11.39 -5.06
CA GLY A 301 24.74 -10.34 -4.57
C GLY A 301 24.57 -9.02 -5.32
N ALA A 302 24.36 -9.04 -6.64
CA ALA A 302 24.10 -7.83 -7.43
C ALA A 302 22.71 -7.21 -7.20
N VAL A 303 21.70 -8.01 -6.82
CA VAL A 303 20.37 -7.54 -6.42
C VAL A 303 20.41 -6.94 -5.03
N GLU A 304 21.15 -7.56 -4.10
CA GLU A 304 21.26 -7.12 -2.69
C GLU A 304 22.19 -5.93 -2.49
N GLU A 305 23.35 -5.88 -3.16
CA GLU A 305 24.40 -4.85 -2.97
C GLU A 305 23.85 -3.42 -2.91
N PRO A 306 22.91 -3.02 -3.77
CA PRO A 306 22.41 -1.66 -3.75
C PRO A 306 21.44 -1.34 -2.60
N PHE A 307 20.83 -2.36 -1.99
CA PHE A 307 20.00 -2.23 -0.79
C PHE A 307 20.80 -2.49 0.50
N TYR A 308 21.95 -3.17 0.37
CA TYR A 308 22.76 -3.65 1.47
C TYR A 308 23.98 -2.77 1.67
N HIS A 309 23.85 -1.73 2.51
CA HIS A 309 24.98 -0.88 2.93
C HIS A 309 25.89 -1.55 3.99
N GLY A 310 25.81 -2.88 4.12
CA GLY A 310 26.31 -3.61 5.27
C GLY A 310 25.29 -3.59 6.41
N ASN A 311 24.92 -4.77 6.91
CA ASN A 311 24.22 -4.89 8.18
C ASN A 311 25.29 -5.11 9.28
N PRO A 312 25.65 -4.07 10.05
CA PRO A 312 26.65 -4.21 11.11
C PRO A 312 26.13 -5.00 12.30
N GLY A 313 24.82 -5.24 12.38
CA GLY A 313 24.16 -5.96 13.46
C GLY A 313 23.76 -7.38 13.08
N VAL A 314 23.40 -8.15 14.11
CA VAL A 314 22.82 -9.48 13.95
C VAL A 314 21.38 -9.42 13.43
N GLU A 315 20.66 -8.34 13.73
CA GLU A 315 19.24 -8.20 13.40
C GLU A 315 18.98 -7.91 11.92
N SER A 316 18.11 -8.70 11.31
CA SER A 316 17.61 -8.40 9.96
C SER A 316 16.75 -7.14 9.92
N LYS A 317 16.91 -6.34 8.86
CA LYS A 317 16.02 -5.21 8.57
C LYS A 317 14.90 -5.67 7.65
N ILE A 318 13.65 -5.59 8.11
CA ILE A 318 12.46 -5.78 7.26
C ILE A 318 11.90 -4.40 6.94
N ALA A 319 11.89 -4.04 5.66
CA ALA A 319 11.41 -2.74 5.18
C ALA A 319 10.41 -2.94 4.04
N PRO A 320 9.10 -3.00 4.32
CA PRO A 320 8.09 -3.05 3.27
C PRO A 320 7.93 -1.67 2.62
N PHE A 321 7.63 -1.67 1.33
CA PHE A 321 7.29 -0.47 0.58
C PHE A 321 6.04 -0.69 -0.26
N TRP A 322 5.35 0.41 -0.57
CA TRP A 322 4.18 0.46 -1.41
C TRP A 322 4.46 1.31 -2.64
N VAL A 323 4.25 0.77 -3.84
CA VAL A 323 4.35 1.57 -5.06
C VAL A 323 3.06 2.36 -5.25
N MET A 324 3.09 3.64 -4.87
CA MET A 324 1.98 4.55 -5.12
C MET A 324 1.81 4.74 -6.63
N PRO A 325 0.58 4.59 -7.17
CA PRO A 325 0.35 4.81 -8.58
C PRO A 325 0.72 6.25 -8.98
N PRO A 326 1.12 6.46 -10.24
CA PRO A 326 1.36 7.80 -10.76
C PRO A 326 0.15 8.72 -10.52
N PRO A 327 0.38 10.03 -10.30
CA PRO A 327 -0.71 11.00 -10.26
C PRO A 327 -1.56 10.94 -11.54
N GLU A 328 -2.87 11.11 -11.41
CA GLU A 328 -3.78 11.06 -12.55
C GLU A 328 -3.45 12.11 -13.64
N GLN A 329 -2.82 13.24 -13.27
CA GLN A 329 -2.37 14.26 -14.22
C GLN A 329 -1.14 13.81 -15.04
N ARG A 330 -0.41 12.80 -14.57
CA ARG A 330 0.80 12.26 -15.20
C ARG A 330 0.76 10.73 -15.20
N PRO A 331 -0.18 10.12 -15.95
CA PRO A 331 -0.38 8.67 -15.96
C PRO A 331 0.80 7.91 -16.58
N ASN A 332 1.63 8.60 -17.36
CA ASN A 332 2.81 8.05 -18.01
C ASN A 332 4.06 8.10 -17.12
N ASP A 333 3.99 8.61 -15.89
CA ASP A 333 5.12 8.57 -14.95
C ASP A 333 5.27 7.16 -14.34
N TYR A 334 6.40 6.92 -13.69
CA TYR A 334 6.59 5.72 -12.86
C TYR A 334 5.79 5.84 -11.55
N GLY A 335 5.43 4.70 -10.94
CA GLY A 335 4.91 4.72 -9.57
C GLY A 335 5.98 5.18 -8.58
N ILE A 336 5.57 5.76 -7.46
CA ILE A 336 6.47 6.25 -6.41
C ILE A 336 6.64 5.14 -5.37
N PRO A 337 7.85 4.61 -5.12
CA PRO A 337 8.07 3.67 -4.02
C PRO A 337 7.98 4.42 -2.70
N MET A 338 6.98 4.07 -1.89
CA MET A 338 6.68 4.71 -0.62
C MET A 338 7.03 3.80 0.55
N GLU A 339 7.72 4.32 1.56
CA GLU A 339 8.01 3.58 2.78
C GLU A 339 6.70 3.33 3.53
N VAL A 340 6.49 2.08 3.97
CA VAL A 340 5.29 1.70 4.71
C VAL A 340 5.64 1.58 6.19
N GLU A 341 4.99 2.41 7.00
CA GLU A 341 5.01 2.28 8.45
C GLU A 341 4.17 1.08 8.88
N VAL A 342 4.76 0.24 9.74
CA VAL A 342 4.19 -1.02 10.21
C VAL A 342 4.11 -1.03 11.72
N THR A 343 2.99 -1.53 12.24
CA THR A 343 2.83 -1.90 13.65
C THR A 343 3.12 -3.39 13.85
N TYR A 344 3.96 -3.72 14.81
CA TYR A 344 4.27 -5.13 15.11
C TYR A 344 3.32 -5.69 16.16
N ILE A 345 2.71 -6.83 15.84
CA ILE A 345 1.86 -7.59 16.75
C ILE A 345 2.71 -8.68 17.37
N GLN A 346 2.99 -8.56 18.67
CA GLN A 346 3.70 -9.59 19.40
C GLN A 346 2.78 -10.78 19.66
N ASP A 347 3.14 -11.94 19.13
CA ASP A 347 2.46 -13.20 19.41
C ASP A 347 2.87 -13.73 20.78
N GLY A 348 1.93 -14.36 21.48
CA GLY A 348 2.18 -14.98 22.78
C GLY A 348 2.92 -16.32 22.68
N PHE A 349 2.86 -16.98 21.53
CA PHE A 349 3.42 -18.32 21.32
C PHE A 349 3.76 -18.56 19.85
N LEU A 350 4.65 -19.54 19.62
CA LEU A 350 4.99 -20.02 18.28
C LEU A 350 3.94 -21.04 17.83
N THR A 351 3.30 -20.80 16.70
CA THR A 351 2.29 -21.74 16.16
C THR A 351 2.96 -22.98 15.57
N ASN A 352 2.27 -24.13 15.63
CA ASN A 352 2.75 -25.37 15.01
C ASN A 352 2.98 -25.22 13.49
N ASP A 353 2.15 -24.42 12.81
CA ASP A 353 2.30 -24.12 11.38
C ASP A 353 3.66 -23.48 11.09
N VAL A 354 4.12 -22.54 11.93
CA VAL A 354 5.43 -21.88 11.76
C VAL A 354 6.57 -22.86 12.00
N VAL A 355 6.49 -23.66 13.07
CA VAL A 355 7.49 -24.70 13.37
C VAL A 355 7.62 -25.67 12.19
N GLN A 356 6.49 -26.13 11.65
CA GLN A 356 6.45 -27.04 10.51
C GLN A 356 7.07 -26.40 9.26
N GLU A 357 6.74 -25.16 8.94
CA GLU A 357 7.34 -24.45 7.81
C GLU A 357 8.86 -24.27 7.98
N MET A 358 9.34 -23.96 9.18
CA MET A 358 10.78 -23.90 9.47
C MET A 358 11.45 -25.26 9.21
N THR A 359 10.89 -26.36 9.69
CA THR A 359 11.41 -27.71 9.45
C THR A 359 11.48 -28.03 7.94
N LEU A 360 10.40 -27.75 7.22
CA LEU A 360 10.32 -27.99 5.77
C LEU A 360 11.33 -27.14 4.98
N LEU A 361 11.63 -25.93 5.47
CA LEU A 361 12.67 -25.10 4.88
C LEU A 361 14.06 -25.68 5.10
N VAL A 362 14.38 -26.15 6.32
CA VAL A 362 15.66 -26.82 6.59
C VAL A 362 15.85 -28.03 5.66
N GLU A 363 14.81 -28.87 5.53
CA GLU A 363 14.84 -30.03 4.65
C GLU A 363 15.06 -29.64 3.18
N PHE A 364 14.40 -28.59 2.70
CA PHE A 364 14.51 -28.13 1.32
C PHE A 364 15.91 -27.61 0.96
N TYR A 365 16.53 -26.86 1.87
CA TYR A 365 17.88 -26.31 1.66
C TYR A 365 19.00 -27.28 2.01
N LYS A 366 18.70 -28.43 2.63
CA LYS A 366 19.70 -29.45 2.95
C LYS A 366 20.46 -29.89 1.70
N GLY A 367 21.78 -29.73 1.72
CA GLY A 367 22.65 -30.06 0.59
C GLY A 367 22.56 -29.08 -0.59
N ALA A 368 21.90 -27.93 -0.43
CA ALA A 368 21.92 -26.87 -1.43
C ALA A 368 23.32 -26.23 -1.51
N PRO A 369 23.82 -25.89 -2.72
CA PRO A 369 25.14 -25.27 -2.88
C PRO A 369 25.19 -23.83 -2.34
N ASP A 370 24.03 -23.17 -2.29
CA ASP A 370 23.80 -21.81 -1.81
C ASP A 370 23.38 -21.76 -0.32
N LEU A 371 23.27 -22.91 0.35
CA LEU A 371 23.00 -23.00 1.79
C LEU A 371 24.10 -22.26 2.57
N VAL A 372 23.67 -21.39 3.49
CA VAL A 372 24.58 -20.73 4.41
C VAL A 372 25.28 -21.78 5.28
N LYS A 373 26.60 -21.70 5.36
CA LYS A 373 27.40 -22.59 6.18
C LYS A 373 27.40 -22.10 7.62
N PHE A 374 26.43 -22.58 8.40
CA PHE A 374 26.14 -22.09 9.75
C PHE A 374 27.30 -22.22 10.75
N GLN A 375 28.23 -23.15 10.51
CA GLN A 375 29.43 -23.36 11.33
C GLN A 375 30.61 -22.42 10.97
N GLU A 376 30.54 -21.68 9.86
CA GLU A 376 31.57 -20.70 9.50
C GLU A 376 31.40 -19.41 10.33
N LEU A 377 32.51 -18.69 10.53
CA LEU A 377 32.52 -17.40 11.20
C LEU A 377 31.84 -16.32 10.33
N TRP A 378 30.88 -15.62 10.92
CA TRP A 378 30.27 -14.42 10.36
C TRP A 378 31.03 -13.16 10.79
N SER A 379 31.42 -13.09 12.06
CA SER A 379 32.26 -12.02 12.64
C SER A 379 33.47 -12.61 13.36
N GLN A 380 34.23 -11.79 14.11
CA GLN A 380 35.49 -12.23 14.75
C GLN A 380 35.30 -13.45 15.68
N ASP A 381 34.16 -13.53 16.37
CA ASP A 381 33.88 -14.52 17.41
C ASP A 381 32.50 -15.20 17.29
N GLN A 382 31.69 -14.81 16.29
CA GLN A 382 30.34 -15.36 16.10
C GLN A 382 30.20 -16.12 14.79
N THR A 383 29.55 -17.28 14.85
CA THR A 383 29.19 -18.07 13.67
C THR A 383 27.95 -17.53 12.97
N TYR A 384 27.71 -17.96 11.74
CA TYR A 384 26.41 -17.69 11.07
C TYR A 384 25.22 -18.27 11.85
N LEU A 385 25.41 -19.35 12.61
CA LEU A 385 24.38 -19.88 13.51
C LEU A 385 24.08 -18.90 14.66
N ASP A 386 25.12 -18.31 15.25
CA ASP A 386 24.97 -17.31 16.31
C ASP A 386 24.28 -16.06 15.78
N LYS A 387 24.64 -15.61 14.57
CA LYS A 387 23.95 -14.52 13.87
C LYS A 387 22.46 -14.83 13.69
N LEU A 388 22.11 -16.03 13.20
CA LEU A 388 20.73 -16.45 13.02
C LEU A 388 19.97 -16.39 14.36
N LYS A 389 20.52 -17.00 15.41
CA LYS A 389 19.91 -16.99 16.75
C LYS A 389 19.70 -15.57 17.26
N GLY A 390 20.71 -14.72 17.11
CA GLY A 390 20.67 -13.31 17.48
C GLY A 390 19.59 -12.53 16.72
N SER A 391 19.47 -12.74 15.40
CA SER A 391 18.46 -12.08 14.57
C SER A 391 17.04 -12.46 14.97
N LEU A 392 16.80 -13.75 15.24
CA LEU A 392 15.47 -14.23 15.59
C LEU A 392 15.04 -13.81 16.99
N ALA A 393 15.98 -13.61 17.92
CA ALA A 393 15.70 -13.35 19.33
C ALA A 393 14.72 -12.19 19.56
N SER A 394 14.79 -11.11 18.77
CA SER A 394 13.89 -9.96 18.92
C SER A 394 12.46 -10.20 18.40
N ARG A 395 12.24 -11.29 17.66
CA ARG A 395 10.97 -11.67 17.03
C ARG A 395 10.34 -12.91 17.65
N THR A 396 11.13 -13.65 18.41
CA THR A 396 10.66 -14.80 19.16
C THR A 396 9.67 -14.35 20.25
N PRO A 397 8.58 -15.10 20.49
CA PRO A 397 7.70 -14.82 21.63
C PRO A 397 8.46 -14.85 22.98
N LYS A 398 7.84 -14.42 24.08
CA LYS A 398 8.52 -14.34 25.39
C LYS A 398 8.37 -15.58 26.26
N ASP A 399 7.47 -16.50 25.90
CA ASP A 399 7.25 -17.74 26.66
C ASP A 399 8.46 -18.69 26.49
N GLN A 400 8.97 -19.30 27.55
CA GLN A 400 10.15 -20.16 27.41
C GLN A 400 9.84 -21.53 26.81
N SER A 401 8.56 -21.88 26.67
CA SER A 401 8.10 -23.21 26.25
C SER A 401 8.60 -23.66 24.87
N PHE A 402 8.81 -22.73 23.92
CA PHE A 402 9.24 -23.06 22.55
C PHE A 402 10.76 -22.95 22.33
N THR A 403 11.54 -22.47 23.31
CA THR A 403 13.00 -22.36 23.18
C THR A 403 13.61 -23.72 22.82
N HIS A 404 13.08 -24.80 23.41
CA HIS A 404 13.52 -26.15 23.08
C HIS A 404 13.23 -26.54 21.62
N VAL A 405 12.08 -26.13 21.08
CA VAL A 405 11.68 -26.41 19.70
C VAL A 405 12.61 -25.69 18.71
N LEU A 406 12.92 -24.41 18.97
CA LEU A 406 13.87 -23.66 18.15
C LEU A 406 15.28 -24.25 18.21
N GLU A 407 15.76 -24.66 19.39
CA GLU A 407 17.05 -25.34 19.53
C GLU A 407 17.09 -26.68 18.77
N GLN A 408 15.99 -27.43 18.74
CA GLN A 408 15.89 -28.62 17.89
C GLN A 408 16.03 -28.26 16.41
N ILE A 409 15.33 -27.23 15.92
CA ILE A 409 15.46 -26.78 14.53
C ILE A 409 16.89 -26.32 14.23
N PHE A 410 17.51 -25.54 15.11
CA PHE A 410 18.89 -25.07 14.95
C PHE A 410 19.90 -26.22 14.95
N SER A 411 19.62 -27.31 15.68
CA SER A 411 20.47 -28.49 15.65
C SER A 411 20.47 -29.19 14.29
N LEU A 412 19.41 -29.04 13.48
CA LEU A 412 19.33 -29.59 12.12
C LEU A 412 20.17 -28.79 11.10
N LEU A 413 20.61 -27.58 11.47
CA LEU A 413 21.44 -26.70 10.63
C LEU A 413 22.95 -26.87 10.88
N LYS A 414 23.33 -27.63 11.92
CA LYS A 414 24.71 -28.05 12.18
C LYS A 414 25.09 -29.19 11.24
#